data_AF-A0A7W6X2T3-F1
#
_entry.id   AF-A0A7W6X2T3-F1
#
_cell.length_a   1.000
_cell.length_b   1.000
_cell.length_c   1.000
_cell.angle_alpha   90.00
_cell.angle_beta   90.00
_cell.angle_gamma   90.00
#
_symmetry.space_group_name_H-M   'P 1'
#
loop_
_entity.id
_entity.type
_entity.pdbx_description
1 polymer ?
#
loop_
_entity_poly.entity_id
_entity_poly.type
_entity_poly.pdbx_seq_one_letter_code
_entity_poly.pdbx_strand_id
1 'polypeptide(L)'
;MRKLLLAGIAVAMMATPALAANYRFVIVPKAMNNPFFDFARDGCLKRAKELGNIECIYKGPVEHEPATQAQIIQDFVTQKVDGLAISVADVAAMTKSIEAATAAGIPVITFDADAPGSKRIAYIGTNNKEFGVALGKQLVKMRPDGGKYAMVSGGPGAKNLAERVDGVREALKGSKWTEVAGSPTFCNDDPALAVQQMTDMRTATPDLAAIVPIGGWPMFAPEGFKAFASRNKKDIDSGKFTLVVADTLKMQLELLRDGYANALVGQRPFEMGEKAMDTLLAIKKGEKVPEIVYTGLDLVTKDNVAQMLK
;
A
#
# COMPACT_ATOMS: atom_id res chain seq x y z
N MET A 1 27.11 72.58 34.81
CA MET A 1 27.25 71.31 34.07
C MET A 1 27.48 70.17 35.04
N ARG A 2 26.56 69.20 35.17
CA ARG A 2 26.73 67.78 35.59
C ARG A 2 25.38 67.23 36.06
N LYS A 3 24.62 66.62 35.14
CA LYS A 3 24.53 65.18 34.81
C LYS A 3 23.35 64.53 35.54
N LEU A 4 22.18 64.53 34.87
CA LEU A 4 21.03 63.68 35.19
C LEU A 4 21.39 62.21 34.94
N LEU A 5 21.19 61.35 35.93
CA LEU A 5 21.22 59.90 35.79
C LEU A 5 19.81 59.42 35.43
N LEU A 6 19.61 59.02 34.17
CA LEU A 6 18.47 58.21 33.76
C LEU A 6 18.75 56.75 34.13
N ALA A 7 17.97 56.21 35.07
CA ALA A 7 17.94 54.79 35.35
C ALA A 7 17.10 54.09 34.25
N GLY A 8 17.77 53.39 33.34
CA GLY A 8 17.12 52.55 32.34
C GLY A 8 16.64 51.25 32.98
N ILE A 9 15.33 51.03 33.01
CA ILE A 9 14.73 49.74 33.37
C ILE A 9 14.89 48.83 32.15
N ALA A 10 15.81 47.86 32.23
CA ALA A 10 15.93 46.79 31.26
C ALA A 10 14.80 45.77 31.49
N VAL A 11 13.79 45.78 30.64
CA VAL A 11 12.77 44.71 30.59
C VAL A 11 13.43 43.50 29.92
N ALA A 12 13.86 42.53 30.73
CA ALA A 12 14.27 41.22 30.23
C ALA A 12 13.02 40.48 29.75
N MET A 13 12.81 40.41 28.43
CA MET A 13 11.85 39.49 27.84
C MET A 13 12.33 38.06 28.11
N MET A 14 11.73 37.41 29.10
CA MET A 14 11.86 35.96 29.26
C MET A 14 11.14 35.32 28.08
N ALA A 15 11.89 34.87 27.07
CA ALA A 15 11.37 33.97 26.06
C ALA A 15 10.97 32.67 26.76
N THR A 16 9.67 32.47 26.98
CA THR A 16 9.16 31.15 27.33
C THR A 16 9.50 30.21 26.17
N PRO A 17 10.17 29.07 26.41
CA PRO A 17 10.37 28.10 25.35
C PRO A 17 8.99 27.70 24.85
N ALA A 18 8.72 27.96 23.57
CA ALA A 18 7.50 27.48 22.92
C ALA A 18 7.48 25.96 23.10
N LEU A 19 6.52 25.44 23.87
CA LEU A 19 6.26 24.01 23.93
C LEU A 19 6.03 23.56 22.49
N ALA A 20 6.89 22.68 21.99
CA ALA A 20 6.71 22.10 20.66
C ALA A 20 5.31 21.48 20.61
N ALA A 21 4.50 21.87 19.62
CA ALA A 21 3.17 21.31 19.45
C ALA A 21 3.30 19.79 19.19
N ASN A 22 2.61 19.00 20.00
CA ASN A 22 2.47 17.55 19.78
C ASN A 22 1.31 17.32 18.80
N TYR A 23 1.65 17.00 17.56
CA TYR A 23 0.65 16.75 16.51
C TYR A 23 0.10 15.33 16.60
N ARG A 24 -1.21 15.18 16.40
CA ARG A 24 -1.89 13.88 16.32
C ARG A 24 -2.15 13.52 14.86
N PHE A 25 -1.33 12.63 14.29
CA PHE A 25 -1.49 12.18 12.91
C PHE A 25 -2.04 10.76 12.89
N VAL A 26 -3.08 10.55 12.08
CA VAL A 26 -3.73 9.25 11.98
C VAL A 26 -3.42 8.63 10.63
N ILE A 27 -2.91 7.40 10.65
CA ILE A 27 -2.77 6.55 9.47
C ILE A 27 -3.91 5.52 9.45
N VAL A 28 -4.73 5.60 8.39
CA VAL A 28 -5.96 4.82 8.21
C VAL A 28 -5.73 3.79 7.10
N PRO A 29 -5.38 2.53 7.43
CA PRO A 29 -5.22 1.46 6.43
C PRO A 29 -6.57 0.99 5.88
N LYS A 30 -6.53 0.16 4.83
CA LYS A 30 -7.73 -0.51 4.29
C LYS A 30 -8.26 -1.62 5.18
N ALA A 31 -7.36 -2.34 5.85
CA ALA A 31 -7.66 -3.46 6.72
C ALA A 31 -6.50 -3.66 7.70
N MET A 32 -6.79 -3.72 9.00
CA MET A 32 -5.77 -3.88 10.04
C MET A 32 -5.24 -5.32 10.15
N ASN A 33 -5.98 -6.31 9.66
CA ASN A 33 -5.54 -7.71 9.63
C ASN A 33 -4.55 -8.03 8.47
N ASN A 34 -4.21 -7.03 7.65
CA ASN A 34 -3.35 -7.20 6.49
C ASN A 34 -1.90 -6.81 6.83
N PRO A 35 -0.94 -7.77 6.75
CA PRO A 35 0.44 -7.54 7.18
C PRO A 35 1.18 -6.49 6.34
N PHE A 36 0.70 -6.14 5.14
CA PHE A 36 1.25 -5.01 4.38
C PHE A 36 1.17 -3.70 5.18
N PHE A 37 0.04 -3.46 5.84
CA PHE A 37 -0.19 -2.24 6.61
C PHE A 37 0.51 -2.23 7.97
N ASP A 38 0.89 -3.40 8.50
CA ASP A 38 1.76 -3.48 9.68
C ASP A 38 3.13 -2.82 9.43
N PHE A 39 3.70 -3.00 8.23
CA PHE A 39 4.95 -2.33 7.88
C PHE A 39 4.77 -0.81 7.75
N ALA A 40 3.65 -0.35 7.19
CA ALA A 40 3.34 1.07 7.11
C ALA A 40 3.13 1.68 8.52
N ARG A 41 2.46 0.95 9.43
CA ARG A 41 2.37 1.31 10.84
C ARG A 41 3.76 1.43 11.45
N ASP A 42 4.63 0.44 11.28
CA ASP A 42 5.94 0.42 11.91
C ASP A 42 6.83 1.57 11.42
N GLY A 43 6.77 1.91 10.13
CA GLY A 43 7.42 3.10 9.57
C GLY A 43 6.87 4.40 10.17
N CYS A 44 5.54 4.53 10.27
CA CYS A 44 4.88 5.67 10.90
C CYS A 44 5.30 5.84 12.38
N LEU A 45 5.27 4.76 13.16
CA LEU A 45 5.64 4.77 14.57
C LEU A 45 7.11 5.10 14.79
N LYS A 46 8.02 4.50 13.98
CA LYS A 46 9.45 4.83 14.02
C LYS A 46 9.65 6.31 13.73
N ARG A 47 9.03 6.83 12.67
CA ARG A 47 9.24 8.22 12.25
C ARG A 47 8.66 9.22 13.23
N ALA A 48 7.48 8.95 13.79
CA ALA A 48 6.89 9.78 14.84
C ALA A 48 7.81 9.87 16.08
N LYS A 49 8.42 8.75 16.49
CA LYS A 49 9.40 8.71 17.59
C LYS A 49 10.66 9.54 17.28
N GLU A 50 11.18 9.47 16.06
CA GLU A 50 12.35 10.25 15.64
C GLU A 50 12.09 11.75 15.61
N LEU A 51 10.89 12.16 15.19
CA LEU A 51 10.47 13.57 15.13
C LEU A 51 10.17 14.14 16.53
N GLY A 52 9.74 13.29 17.48
CA GLY A 52 9.62 13.62 18.90
C GLY A 52 8.44 14.52 19.28
N ASN A 53 7.72 15.08 18.32
CA ASN A 53 6.55 15.95 18.52
C ASN A 53 5.30 15.46 17.76
N ILE A 54 5.23 14.16 17.46
CA ILE A 54 4.12 13.54 16.75
C ILE A 54 3.65 12.30 17.50
N GLU A 55 2.34 12.18 17.67
CA GLU A 55 1.64 10.92 17.97
C GLU A 55 1.16 10.32 16.65
N CYS A 56 1.72 9.17 16.25
CA CYS A 56 1.19 8.36 15.15
C CYS A 56 0.10 7.43 15.67
N ILE A 57 -1.13 7.63 15.20
CA ILE A 57 -2.30 6.81 15.52
C ILE A 57 -2.58 5.88 14.34
N TYR A 58 -2.44 4.57 14.53
CA TYR A 58 -2.79 3.57 13.52
C TYR A 58 -4.16 2.95 13.80
N LYS A 59 -5.15 3.28 12.95
CA LYS A 59 -6.53 2.82 13.13
C LYS A 59 -7.27 2.75 11.81
N GLY A 60 -7.83 1.58 11.51
CA GLY A 60 -8.68 1.33 10.35
C GLY A 60 -9.69 0.23 10.65
N PRO A 61 -10.49 -0.19 9.66
CA PRO A 61 -11.36 -1.35 9.80
C PRO A 61 -10.50 -2.61 9.99
N VAL A 62 -11.04 -3.64 10.65
CA VAL A 62 -10.31 -4.90 10.84
C VAL A 62 -10.10 -5.61 9.50
N GLU A 63 -11.16 -5.69 8.71
CA GLU A 63 -11.25 -6.29 7.37
C GLU A 63 -11.53 -5.21 6.32
N HIS A 64 -11.50 -5.57 5.03
CA HIS A 64 -11.88 -4.65 3.95
C HIS A 64 -13.38 -4.30 4.02
N GLU A 65 -13.68 -3.15 4.62
CA GLU A 65 -15.05 -2.65 4.77
C GLU A 65 -15.06 -1.12 4.63
N PRO A 66 -15.32 -0.60 3.41
CA PRO A 66 -15.25 0.84 3.14
C PRO A 66 -16.18 1.70 4.00
N ALA A 67 -17.35 1.20 4.43
CA ALA A 67 -18.25 1.98 5.27
C ALA A 67 -17.66 2.19 6.68
N THR A 68 -17.05 1.16 7.26
CA THR A 68 -16.32 1.24 8.53
C THR A 68 -15.11 2.15 8.40
N GLN A 69 -14.38 2.10 7.27
CA GLN A 69 -13.29 3.06 7.03
C GLN A 69 -13.80 4.51 7.03
N ALA A 70 -14.94 4.78 6.40
CA ALA A 70 -15.55 6.10 6.38
C ALA A 70 -15.98 6.58 7.78
N GLN A 71 -16.56 5.68 8.60
CA GLN A 71 -16.93 5.97 9.98
C GLN A 71 -15.70 6.30 10.84
N ILE A 72 -14.61 5.53 10.70
CA ILE A 72 -13.35 5.78 11.43
C ILE A 72 -12.77 7.15 11.07
N ILE A 73 -12.78 7.52 9.79
CA ILE A 73 -12.34 8.86 9.36
C ILE A 73 -13.23 9.93 10.02
N GLN A 74 -14.55 9.76 10.00
CA GLN A 74 -15.49 10.69 10.61
C GLN A 74 -15.25 10.86 12.12
N ASP A 75 -14.92 9.78 12.83
CA ASP A 75 -14.60 9.83 14.27
C ASP A 75 -13.35 10.68 14.53
N PHE A 76 -12.32 10.56 13.68
CA PHE A 76 -11.10 11.37 13.79
C PHE A 76 -11.30 12.83 13.36
N VAL A 77 -12.23 13.09 12.43
CA VAL A 77 -12.68 14.45 12.12
C VAL A 77 -13.34 15.09 13.34
N THR A 78 -14.24 14.37 14.02
CA THR A 78 -14.87 14.84 15.26
C THR A 78 -13.86 15.08 16.38
N GLN A 79 -12.82 14.24 16.47
CA GLN A 79 -11.72 14.40 17.44
C GLN A 79 -10.74 15.53 17.09
N LYS A 80 -10.89 16.18 15.92
CA LYS A 80 -10.04 17.28 15.45
C LYS A 80 -8.55 16.92 15.45
N VAL A 81 -8.22 15.75 14.90
CA VAL A 81 -6.82 15.35 14.72
C VAL A 81 -6.07 16.32 13.80
N ASP A 82 -4.75 16.33 13.88
CA ASP A 82 -3.93 17.29 13.14
C ASP A 82 -3.69 16.89 11.69
N GLY A 83 -3.95 15.64 11.31
CA GLY A 83 -3.77 15.17 9.94
C GLY A 83 -4.18 13.72 9.75
N LEU A 84 -4.56 13.39 8.52
CA LEU A 84 -5.00 12.06 8.10
C LEU A 84 -4.16 11.57 6.93
N ALA A 85 -3.64 10.35 7.02
CA ALA A 85 -3.07 9.61 5.90
C ALA A 85 -3.96 8.38 5.63
N ILE A 86 -4.62 8.32 4.48
CA ILE A 86 -5.66 7.30 4.19
C ILE A 86 -5.20 6.40 3.04
N SER A 87 -5.20 5.08 3.24
CA SER A 87 -5.18 4.13 2.12
C SER A 87 -6.60 3.83 1.70
N VAL A 88 -6.98 4.34 0.52
CA VAL A 88 -8.36 4.40 0.05
C VAL A 88 -8.89 3.02 -0.34
N ALA A 89 -9.82 2.46 0.44
CA ALA A 89 -10.47 1.18 0.14
C ALA A 89 -11.44 1.27 -1.05
N ASP A 90 -12.20 2.36 -1.13
CA ASP A 90 -13.12 2.67 -2.22
C ASP A 90 -13.08 4.17 -2.54
N VAL A 91 -12.86 4.51 -3.81
CA VAL A 91 -12.70 5.92 -4.23
C VAL A 91 -13.95 6.74 -3.96
N ALA A 92 -15.12 6.21 -4.27
CA ALA A 92 -16.37 6.96 -4.17
C ALA A 92 -16.74 7.23 -2.70
N ALA A 93 -16.56 6.25 -1.83
CA ALA A 93 -16.79 6.38 -0.40
C ALA A 93 -15.78 7.35 0.24
N MET A 94 -14.48 7.14 0.00
CA MET A 94 -13.45 7.93 0.68
C MET A 94 -13.37 9.37 0.17
N THR A 95 -13.75 9.65 -1.08
CA THR A 95 -13.79 11.04 -1.59
C THR A 95 -14.66 11.92 -0.70
N LYS A 96 -15.84 11.44 -0.29
CA LYS A 96 -16.73 12.18 0.62
C LYS A 96 -16.11 12.39 2.00
N SER A 97 -15.47 11.37 2.57
CA SER A 97 -14.79 11.46 3.86
C SER A 97 -13.61 12.42 3.83
N ILE A 98 -12.82 12.40 2.75
CA ILE A 98 -11.69 13.31 2.52
C ILE A 98 -12.17 14.76 2.42
N GLU A 99 -13.25 15.00 1.68
CA GLU A 99 -13.85 16.33 1.56
C GLU A 99 -14.38 16.86 2.89
N ALA A 100 -15.04 16.02 3.68
CA ALA A 100 -15.54 16.38 5.02
C ALA A 100 -14.39 16.73 5.98
N ALA A 101 -13.33 15.92 6.01
CA ALA A 101 -12.13 16.19 6.82
C ALA A 101 -11.45 17.51 6.39
N THR A 102 -11.32 17.74 5.09
CA THR A 102 -10.74 18.97 4.56
C THR A 102 -11.60 20.19 4.93
N ALA A 103 -12.92 20.08 4.85
CA ALA A 103 -13.85 21.15 5.25
C ALA A 103 -13.76 21.47 6.76
N ALA A 104 -13.37 20.49 7.58
CA ALA A 104 -13.09 20.67 9.01
C ALA A 104 -11.68 21.25 9.29
N GLY A 105 -10.89 21.57 8.25
CA GLY A 105 -9.55 22.13 8.39
C GLY A 105 -8.46 21.10 8.69
N ILE A 106 -8.74 19.80 8.53
CA ILE A 106 -7.77 18.74 8.75
C ILE A 106 -7.08 18.44 7.42
N PRO A 107 -5.74 18.54 7.32
CA PRO A 107 -5.02 18.16 6.11
C PRO A 107 -5.11 16.64 5.91
N VAL A 108 -5.41 16.25 4.68
CA VAL A 108 -5.54 14.85 4.29
C VAL A 108 -4.53 14.53 3.19
N ILE A 109 -3.79 13.46 3.36
CA ILE A 109 -2.99 12.82 2.31
C ILE A 109 -3.50 11.40 2.10
N THR A 110 -3.17 10.81 0.95
CA THR A 110 -3.42 9.39 0.68
C THR A 110 -2.11 8.64 0.60
N PHE A 111 -2.11 7.36 1.00
CA PHE A 111 -0.95 6.49 0.88
C PHE A 111 -1.35 5.10 0.37
N ASP A 112 -0.45 4.37 -0.31
CA ASP A 112 -0.71 3.06 -0.95
C ASP A 112 -1.81 3.08 -2.04
N ALA A 113 -3.04 3.43 -1.70
CA ALA A 113 -4.18 3.56 -2.60
C ALA A 113 -4.75 4.98 -2.59
N ASP A 114 -5.07 5.48 -3.78
CA ASP A 114 -5.39 6.89 -3.98
C ASP A 114 -6.87 7.16 -4.33
N ALA A 115 -7.31 8.39 -4.04
CA ALA A 115 -8.57 9.00 -4.48
C ALA A 115 -8.29 10.32 -5.23
N PRO A 116 -7.77 10.27 -6.47
CA PRO A 116 -7.58 11.48 -7.27
C PRO A 116 -8.93 12.13 -7.57
N GLY A 117 -8.97 13.46 -7.59
CA GLY A 117 -10.20 14.24 -7.70
C GLY A 117 -10.89 14.51 -6.36
N SER A 118 -10.45 13.89 -5.27
CA SER A 118 -10.78 14.33 -3.91
C SER A 118 -9.97 15.58 -3.52
N LYS A 119 -10.18 16.08 -2.29
CA LYS A 119 -9.43 17.21 -1.72
C LYS A 119 -8.14 16.83 -0.97
N ARG A 120 -7.63 15.60 -1.15
CA ARG A 120 -6.33 15.22 -0.59
C ARG A 120 -5.22 16.16 -1.11
N ILE A 121 -4.20 16.41 -0.30
CA ILE A 121 -3.07 17.29 -0.62
C ILE A 121 -1.93 16.55 -1.34
N ALA A 122 -1.64 15.31 -0.96
CA ALA A 122 -0.55 14.52 -1.54
C ALA A 122 -0.86 13.01 -1.59
N TYR A 123 -0.23 12.31 -2.55
CA TYR A 123 -0.14 10.85 -2.65
C TYR A 123 1.24 10.37 -2.20
N ILE A 124 1.29 9.29 -1.44
CA ILE A 124 2.54 8.60 -1.12
C ILE A 124 2.38 7.11 -1.40
N GLY A 125 3.04 6.59 -2.42
CA GLY A 125 2.93 5.16 -2.68
C GLY A 125 3.55 4.73 -3.98
N THR A 126 2.99 3.67 -4.54
CA THR A 126 3.53 3.03 -5.74
C THR A 126 2.89 3.63 -6.99
N ASN A 127 3.64 3.74 -8.09
CA ASN A 127 3.00 3.89 -9.40
C ASN A 127 2.35 2.54 -9.77
N ASN A 128 1.04 2.43 -9.51
CA ASN A 128 0.33 1.16 -9.60
C ASN A 128 0.19 0.63 -11.03
N LYS A 129 0.16 1.52 -12.03
CA LYS A 129 0.17 1.11 -13.43
C LYS A 129 1.52 0.50 -13.81
N GLU A 130 2.63 1.15 -13.44
CA GLU A 130 3.98 0.59 -13.64
C GLU A 130 4.20 -0.71 -12.87
N PHE A 131 3.63 -0.82 -11.67
CA PHE A 131 3.66 -2.05 -10.87
C PHE A 131 2.95 -3.20 -11.60
N GLY A 132 1.76 -2.95 -12.14
CA GLY A 132 1.05 -3.92 -12.99
C GLY A 132 1.86 -4.31 -14.23
N VAL A 133 2.49 -3.34 -14.88
CA VAL A 133 3.38 -3.59 -16.03
C VAL A 133 4.56 -4.47 -15.62
N ALA A 134 5.16 -4.24 -14.44
CA ALA A 134 6.26 -5.05 -13.92
C ALA A 134 5.84 -6.51 -13.69
N LEU A 135 4.64 -6.74 -13.13
CA LEU A 135 4.06 -8.09 -12.98
C LEU A 135 3.91 -8.79 -14.34
N GLY A 136 3.28 -8.12 -15.32
CA GLY A 136 3.07 -8.69 -16.66
C GLY A 136 4.39 -8.95 -17.41
N LYS A 137 5.39 -8.08 -17.27
CA LYS A 137 6.74 -8.30 -17.84
C LYS A 137 7.41 -9.54 -17.29
N GLN A 138 7.18 -9.92 -16.03
CA GLN A 138 7.72 -11.18 -15.50
C GLN A 138 7.10 -12.39 -16.21
N LEU A 139 5.80 -12.37 -16.50
CA LEU A 139 5.17 -13.45 -17.27
C LEU A 139 5.78 -13.60 -18.67
N VAL A 140 5.94 -12.49 -19.40
CA VAL A 140 6.56 -12.53 -20.74
C VAL A 140 8.00 -13.05 -20.68
N LYS A 141 8.77 -12.60 -19.68
CA LYS A 141 10.17 -13.04 -19.49
C LYS A 141 10.26 -14.55 -19.18
N MET A 142 9.39 -15.05 -18.32
CA MET A 142 9.42 -16.45 -17.85
C MET A 142 8.83 -17.42 -18.87
N ARG A 143 7.85 -16.97 -19.65
CA ARG A 143 7.18 -17.79 -20.66
C ARG A 143 6.84 -16.94 -21.89
N PRO A 144 7.81 -16.73 -22.80
CA PRO A 144 7.64 -15.92 -24.00
C PRO A 144 6.63 -16.52 -24.99
N ASP A 145 6.41 -17.83 -24.92
CA ASP A 145 5.41 -18.52 -25.74
C ASP A 145 3.96 -18.32 -25.28
N GLY A 146 3.76 -17.64 -24.14
CA GLY A 146 2.44 -17.30 -23.63
C GLY A 146 1.60 -18.49 -23.19
N GLY A 147 0.30 -18.27 -23.11
CA GLY A 147 -0.67 -19.21 -22.57
C GLY A 147 -1.86 -18.48 -21.93
N LYS A 148 -2.73 -19.23 -21.25
CA LYS A 148 -3.85 -18.65 -20.52
C LYS A 148 -3.39 -18.11 -19.17
N TYR A 149 -3.81 -16.91 -18.78
CA TYR A 149 -3.56 -16.39 -17.44
C TYR A 149 -4.84 -15.90 -16.78
N ALA A 150 -4.80 -15.82 -15.45
CA ALA A 150 -5.85 -15.22 -14.65
C ALA A 150 -5.24 -14.30 -13.59
N MET A 151 -6.01 -13.33 -13.12
CA MET A 151 -5.62 -12.42 -12.05
C MET A 151 -6.50 -12.58 -10.82
N VAL A 152 -5.91 -12.40 -9.63
CA VAL A 152 -6.65 -12.23 -8.38
C VAL A 152 -6.47 -10.79 -7.92
N SER A 153 -7.58 -10.04 -7.86
CA SER A 153 -7.66 -8.67 -7.35
C SER A 153 -8.30 -8.66 -5.96
N GLY A 154 -8.28 -7.49 -5.32
CA GLY A 154 -8.84 -7.24 -4.00
C GLY A 154 -10.22 -6.59 -4.08
N GLY A 155 -10.44 -5.51 -3.34
CA GLY A 155 -11.68 -4.72 -3.44
C GLY A 155 -11.87 -4.04 -4.81
N PRO A 156 -13.06 -4.17 -5.46
CA PRO A 156 -13.29 -3.63 -6.81
C PRO A 156 -13.32 -2.09 -6.87
N GLY A 157 -13.59 -1.42 -5.75
CA GLY A 157 -13.61 0.04 -5.63
C GLY A 157 -12.23 0.68 -5.47
N ALA A 158 -11.17 -0.12 -5.33
CA ALA A 158 -9.83 0.35 -5.04
C ALA A 158 -9.07 0.71 -6.33
N LYS A 159 -8.77 2.00 -6.51
CA LYS A 159 -8.09 2.51 -7.71
C LYS A 159 -6.73 1.84 -7.98
N ASN A 160 -5.92 1.67 -6.94
CA ASN A 160 -4.59 1.08 -7.09
C ASN A 160 -4.65 -0.32 -7.70
N LEU A 161 -5.68 -1.10 -7.37
CA LEU A 161 -5.85 -2.46 -7.88
C LEU A 161 -6.31 -2.45 -9.34
N ALA A 162 -7.24 -1.55 -9.69
CA ALA A 162 -7.64 -1.35 -11.09
C ALA A 162 -6.44 -0.97 -11.98
N GLU A 163 -5.59 -0.05 -11.51
CA GLU A 163 -4.39 0.35 -12.24
C GLU A 163 -3.38 -0.79 -12.43
N ARG A 164 -3.21 -1.67 -11.43
CA ARG A 164 -2.36 -2.85 -11.55
C ARG A 164 -2.91 -3.84 -12.56
N VAL A 165 -4.22 -4.11 -12.54
CA VAL A 165 -4.89 -4.97 -13.53
C VAL A 165 -4.66 -4.42 -14.93
N ASP A 166 -4.89 -3.13 -15.13
CA ASP A 166 -4.66 -2.48 -16.41
C ASP A 166 -3.19 -2.51 -16.82
N GLY A 167 -2.27 -2.40 -15.87
CA GLY A 167 -0.83 -2.51 -16.12
C GLY A 167 -0.42 -3.91 -16.59
N VAL A 168 -0.96 -4.97 -15.97
CA VAL A 168 -0.73 -6.35 -16.41
C VAL A 168 -1.25 -6.54 -17.83
N ARG A 169 -2.50 -6.13 -18.10
CA ARG A 169 -3.10 -6.21 -19.43
C ARG A 169 -2.30 -5.46 -20.48
N GLU A 170 -1.77 -4.28 -20.14
CA GLU A 170 -0.92 -3.50 -21.04
C GLU A 170 0.39 -4.21 -21.36
N ALA A 171 1.09 -4.74 -20.35
CA ALA A 171 2.34 -5.47 -20.56
C ALA A 171 2.18 -6.74 -21.41
N LEU A 172 0.98 -7.32 -21.41
CA LEU A 172 0.66 -8.53 -22.18
C LEU A 172 0.03 -8.23 -23.55
N LYS A 173 -0.28 -6.96 -23.86
CA LYS A 173 -0.86 -6.57 -25.14
C LYS A 173 0.09 -6.93 -26.29
N GLY A 174 -0.43 -7.64 -27.29
CA GLY A 174 0.36 -8.10 -28.44
C GLY A 174 1.26 -9.30 -28.16
N SER A 175 1.23 -9.85 -26.95
CA SER A 175 1.91 -11.11 -26.62
C SER A 175 1.02 -12.33 -26.94
N LYS A 176 1.54 -13.54 -26.71
CA LYS A 176 0.81 -14.81 -26.83
C LYS A 176 0.00 -15.16 -25.56
N TRP A 177 -0.17 -14.21 -24.62
CA TRP A 177 -0.95 -14.41 -23.41
C TRP A 177 -2.42 -14.05 -23.61
N THR A 178 -3.30 -14.90 -23.09
CA THR A 178 -4.75 -14.69 -23.15
C THR A 178 -5.34 -14.72 -21.75
N GLU A 179 -6.05 -13.65 -21.36
CA GLU A 179 -6.77 -13.62 -20.09
C GLU A 179 -7.98 -14.56 -20.15
N VAL A 180 -8.19 -15.38 -19.11
CA VAL A 180 -9.36 -16.26 -19.04
C VAL A 180 -10.63 -15.47 -18.70
N ALA A 181 -11.78 -15.99 -19.12
CA ALA A 181 -13.06 -15.42 -18.74
C ALA A 181 -13.25 -15.44 -17.21
N GLY A 182 -13.84 -14.37 -16.66
CA GLY A 182 -14.04 -14.22 -15.21
C GLY A 182 -12.82 -13.69 -14.45
N SER A 183 -11.72 -13.35 -15.13
CA SER A 183 -10.57 -12.64 -14.55
C SER A 183 -10.72 -11.10 -14.68
N PRO A 184 -10.25 -10.31 -13.69
CA PRO A 184 -9.78 -10.76 -12.39
C PRO A 184 -10.93 -11.24 -11.51
N THR A 185 -10.66 -12.18 -10.60
CA THR A 185 -11.52 -12.40 -9.44
C THR A 185 -11.29 -11.32 -8.39
N PHE A 186 -12.26 -11.08 -7.50
CA PHE A 186 -12.14 -10.08 -6.43
C PHE A 186 -12.24 -10.78 -5.09
N CYS A 187 -11.15 -10.82 -4.33
CA CYS A 187 -11.11 -11.45 -3.01
C CYS A 187 -11.46 -10.49 -1.87
N ASN A 188 -11.74 -9.21 -2.16
CA ASN A 188 -12.00 -8.18 -1.14
C ASN A 188 -10.92 -8.18 -0.04
N ASP A 189 -9.67 -8.34 -0.45
CA ASP A 189 -8.49 -8.38 0.41
C ASP A 189 -8.46 -9.56 1.40
N ASP A 190 -9.34 -10.56 1.28
CA ASP A 190 -9.40 -11.76 2.12
C ASP A 190 -8.38 -12.82 1.64
N PRO A 191 -7.39 -13.21 2.47
CA PRO A 191 -6.38 -14.20 2.11
C PRO A 191 -6.92 -15.59 1.79
N ALA A 192 -7.93 -16.07 2.53
CA ALA A 192 -8.49 -17.41 2.35
C ALA A 192 -9.28 -17.50 1.05
N LEU A 193 -10.11 -16.48 0.77
CA LEU A 193 -10.84 -16.35 -0.48
C LEU A 193 -9.90 -16.22 -1.67
N ALA A 194 -8.79 -15.49 -1.54
CA ALA A 194 -7.78 -15.41 -2.60
C ALA A 194 -7.21 -16.80 -2.94
N VAL A 195 -6.84 -17.61 -1.94
CA VAL A 195 -6.36 -19.00 -2.17
C VAL A 195 -7.45 -19.89 -2.78
N GLN A 196 -8.70 -19.75 -2.33
CA GLN A 196 -9.84 -20.48 -2.88
C GLN A 196 -10.04 -20.13 -4.37
N GLN A 197 -10.08 -18.85 -4.72
CA GLN A 197 -10.21 -18.38 -6.10
C GLN A 197 -9.09 -18.87 -6.99
N MET A 198 -7.83 -18.90 -6.50
CA MET A 198 -6.72 -19.51 -7.23
C MET A 198 -6.97 -21.00 -7.53
N THR A 199 -7.48 -21.74 -6.55
CA THR A 199 -7.81 -23.17 -6.69
C THR A 199 -8.94 -23.38 -7.70
N ASP A 200 -9.99 -22.56 -7.65
CA ASP A 200 -11.14 -22.63 -8.54
C ASP A 200 -10.74 -22.34 -9.99
N MET A 201 -9.95 -21.28 -10.22
CA MET A 201 -9.44 -20.95 -11.55
C MET A 201 -8.57 -22.06 -12.14
N ARG A 202 -7.71 -22.67 -11.32
CA ARG A 202 -6.86 -23.79 -11.75
C ARG A 202 -7.68 -25.03 -12.09
N THR A 203 -8.77 -25.27 -11.36
CA THR A 203 -9.67 -26.41 -11.59
C THR A 203 -10.53 -26.19 -12.85
N ALA A 204 -11.09 -24.99 -13.01
CA ALA A 204 -11.94 -24.63 -14.15
C ALA A 204 -11.15 -24.50 -15.46
N THR A 205 -9.85 -24.19 -15.39
CA THR A 205 -8.97 -24.05 -16.56
C THR A 205 -7.73 -24.95 -16.42
N PRO A 206 -7.81 -26.24 -16.77
CA PRO A 206 -6.68 -27.18 -16.59
C PRO A 206 -5.41 -26.79 -17.35
N ASP A 207 -5.54 -26.05 -18.46
CA ASP A 207 -4.43 -25.54 -19.27
C ASP A 207 -3.98 -24.11 -18.88
N LEU A 208 -4.40 -23.62 -17.70
CA LEU A 208 -3.97 -22.32 -17.18
C LEU A 208 -2.46 -22.27 -17.04
N ALA A 209 -1.83 -21.29 -17.67
CA ALA A 209 -0.38 -21.13 -17.72
C ALA A 209 0.15 -20.21 -16.61
N ALA A 210 -0.68 -19.31 -16.07
CA ALA A 210 -0.28 -18.46 -14.96
C ALA A 210 -1.46 -17.97 -14.11
N ILE A 211 -1.17 -17.67 -12.84
CA ILE A 211 -2.01 -16.81 -12.00
C ILE A 211 -1.17 -15.63 -11.51
N VAL A 212 -1.71 -14.42 -11.62
CA VAL A 212 -1.09 -13.17 -11.19
C VAL A 212 -1.96 -12.49 -10.13
N PRO A 213 -1.75 -12.77 -8.84
CA PRO A 213 -2.36 -11.97 -7.78
C PRO A 213 -1.74 -10.57 -7.78
N ILE A 214 -2.56 -9.53 -7.99
CA ILE A 214 -2.11 -8.13 -8.05
C ILE A 214 -2.00 -7.46 -6.67
N GLY A 215 -2.29 -8.23 -5.61
CA GLY A 215 -1.96 -7.97 -4.21
C GLY A 215 -1.45 -9.25 -3.54
N GLY A 216 -0.73 -9.12 -2.41
CA GLY A 216 -0.09 -10.25 -1.72
C GLY A 216 -1.01 -11.23 -0.99
N TRP A 217 -2.32 -10.98 -0.94
CA TRP A 217 -3.31 -11.72 -0.13
C TRP A 217 -3.19 -13.24 -0.11
N PRO A 218 -3.08 -13.96 -1.25
CA PRO A 218 -3.03 -15.42 -1.17
C PRO A 218 -1.81 -15.91 -0.39
N MET A 219 -0.69 -15.17 -0.39
CA MET A 219 0.50 -15.53 0.39
C MET A 219 0.42 -15.11 1.87
N PHE A 220 -0.55 -14.28 2.26
CA PHE A 220 -0.82 -13.97 3.67
C PHE A 220 -1.55 -15.12 4.38
N ALA A 221 -2.03 -16.12 3.62
CA ALA A 221 -2.45 -17.43 4.12
C ALA A 221 -1.43 -18.51 3.70
N PRO A 222 -0.22 -18.54 4.31
CA PRO A 222 0.92 -19.30 3.79
C PRO A 222 0.64 -20.80 3.68
N GLU A 223 -0.10 -21.40 4.61
CA GLU A 223 -0.42 -22.83 4.54
C GLU A 223 -1.38 -23.15 3.39
N GLY A 224 -2.39 -22.31 3.16
CA GLY A 224 -3.28 -22.43 2.01
C GLY A 224 -2.54 -22.26 0.68
N PHE A 225 -1.66 -21.25 0.60
CA PHE A 225 -0.84 -21.00 -0.57
C PHE A 225 0.13 -22.16 -0.86
N LYS A 226 0.84 -22.66 0.16
CA LYS A 226 1.73 -23.82 0.03
C LYS A 226 0.97 -25.05 -0.42
N ALA A 227 -0.23 -25.32 0.11
CA ALA A 227 -1.05 -26.44 -0.32
C ALA A 227 -1.45 -26.30 -1.80
N PHE A 228 -1.89 -25.10 -2.23
CA PHE A 228 -2.18 -24.82 -3.64
C PHE A 228 -0.95 -25.02 -4.54
N ALA A 229 0.18 -24.42 -4.19
CA ALA A 229 1.41 -24.50 -4.97
C ALA A 229 1.97 -25.94 -5.01
N SER A 230 1.89 -26.70 -3.90
CA SER A 230 2.33 -28.09 -3.83
C SER A 230 1.53 -29.01 -4.76
N ARG A 231 0.21 -28.82 -4.85
CA ARG A 231 -0.64 -29.56 -5.83
C ARG A 231 -0.24 -29.29 -7.28
N ASN A 232 0.34 -28.13 -7.56
CA ASN A 232 0.75 -27.70 -8.89
C ASN A 232 2.29 -27.77 -9.09
N LYS A 233 3.03 -28.34 -8.15
CA LYS A 233 4.50 -28.22 -8.08
C LYS A 233 5.21 -28.73 -9.33
N LYS A 234 4.73 -29.84 -9.91
CA LYS A 234 5.26 -30.39 -11.17
C LYS A 234 5.17 -29.39 -12.32
N ASP A 235 4.07 -28.67 -12.44
CA ASP A 235 3.88 -27.68 -13.50
C ASP A 235 4.65 -26.39 -13.21
N ILE A 236 4.77 -26.00 -11.94
CA ILE A 236 5.62 -24.87 -11.51
C ILE A 236 7.09 -25.14 -11.84
N ASP A 237 7.60 -26.32 -11.46
CA ASP A 237 9.01 -26.69 -11.65
C ASP A 237 9.36 -26.90 -13.12
N SER A 238 8.42 -27.38 -13.94
CA SER A 238 8.62 -27.53 -15.38
C SER A 238 8.34 -26.26 -16.20
N GLY A 239 7.98 -25.14 -15.55
CA GLY A 239 7.64 -23.87 -16.21
C GLY A 239 6.29 -23.87 -16.95
N LYS A 240 5.48 -24.93 -16.79
CA LYS A 240 4.14 -25.03 -17.37
C LYS A 240 3.09 -24.22 -16.61
N PHE A 241 3.37 -23.84 -15.37
CA PHE A 241 2.53 -22.97 -14.57
C PHE A 241 3.38 -21.92 -13.85
N THR A 242 3.02 -20.65 -13.97
CA THR A 242 3.78 -19.53 -13.40
C THR A 242 2.97 -18.75 -12.38
N LEU A 243 3.57 -18.46 -11.23
CA LEU A 243 3.02 -17.61 -10.18
C LEU A 243 3.90 -16.36 -10.03
N VAL A 244 3.36 -15.21 -10.44
CA VAL A 244 3.95 -13.89 -10.22
C VAL A 244 3.04 -13.13 -9.28
N VAL A 245 3.51 -12.83 -8.07
CA VAL A 245 2.65 -12.32 -6.99
C VAL A 245 3.10 -10.92 -6.58
N ALA A 246 2.15 -10.03 -6.30
CA ALA A 246 2.46 -8.73 -5.73
C ALA A 246 2.97 -8.83 -4.29
N ASP A 247 3.72 -7.80 -3.89
CA ASP A 247 4.34 -7.60 -2.59
C ASP A 247 5.55 -8.51 -2.29
N THR A 248 6.43 -8.04 -1.41
CA THR A 248 7.72 -8.66 -1.07
C THR A 248 7.92 -8.73 0.44
N LEU A 249 6.84 -8.97 1.20
CA LEU A 249 6.96 -9.15 2.64
C LEU A 249 7.82 -10.38 2.95
N LYS A 250 8.42 -10.41 4.14
CA LYS A 250 9.35 -11.48 4.55
C LYS A 250 8.79 -12.89 4.29
N MET A 251 7.53 -13.14 4.68
CA MET A 251 6.89 -14.44 4.44
C MET A 251 6.77 -14.80 2.95
N GLN A 252 6.58 -13.82 2.07
CA GLN A 252 6.51 -14.03 0.62
C GLN A 252 7.89 -14.31 0.04
N LEU A 253 8.92 -13.58 0.51
CA LEU A 253 10.32 -13.85 0.15
C LEU A 253 10.73 -15.28 0.54
N GLU A 254 10.31 -15.75 1.72
CA GLU A 254 10.53 -17.14 2.14
C GLU A 254 9.80 -18.13 1.23
N LEU A 255 8.53 -17.88 0.89
CA LEU A 255 7.78 -18.71 -0.07
C LEU A 255 8.43 -18.74 -1.47
N LEU A 256 8.96 -17.61 -1.94
CA LEU A 256 9.68 -17.51 -3.21
C LEU A 256 10.99 -18.31 -3.15
N ARG A 257 11.79 -18.15 -2.09
CA ARG A 257 13.03 -18.91 -1.86
C ARG A 257 12.77 -20.41 -1.87
N ASP A 258 11.67 -20.83 -1.23
CA ASP A 258 11.30 -22.24 -1.11
C ASP A 258 10.61 -22.78 -2.38
N GLY A 259 10.48 -21.96 -3.42
CA GLY A 259 10.02 -22.36 -4.75
C GLY A 259 8.50 -22.50 -4.90
N TYR A 260 7.73 -21.88 -4.00
CA TYR A 260 6.26 -21.84 -4.09
C TYR A 260 5.73 -20.75 -5.03
N ALA A 261 6.60 -19.85 -5.50
CA ALA A 261 6.30 -18.86 -6.55
C ALA A 261 7.51 -18.65 -7.47
N ASN A 262 7.31 -17.94 -8.57
CA ASN A 262 8.34 -17.70 -9.58
C ASN A 262 8.97 -16.30 -9.49
N ALA A 263 8.15 -15.28 -9.20
CA ALA A 263 8.61 -13.91 -8.95
C ALA A 263 7.65 -13.15 -8.03
N LEU A 264 8.20 -12.10 -7.43
CA LEU A 264 7.48 -11.10 -6.65
C LEU A 264 7.77 -9.70 -7.19
N VAL A 265 6.76 -8.84 -7.19
CA VAL A 265 6.95 -7.39 -7.42
C VAL A 265 6.54 -6.66 -6.15
N GLY A 266 7.51 -6.02 -5.50
CA GLY A 266 7.39 -5.43 -4.19
C GLY A 266 7.06 -3.95 -4.20
N GLN A 267 6.51 -3.51 -3.08
CA GLN A 267 6.30 -2.10 -2.72
C GLN A 267 7.14 -1.77 -1.49
N ARG A 268 7.10 -0.52 -1.03
CA ARG A 268 7.83 -0.07 0.17
C ARG A 268 6.89 0.48 1.25
N PRO A 269 6.03 -0.35 1.87
CA PRO A 269 5.04 0.10 2.85
C PRO A 269 5.66 0.82 4.06
N PHE A 270 6.82 0.35 4.53
CA PHE A 270 7.55 1.00 5.63
C PHE A 270 7.91 2.44 5.29
N GLU A 271 8.49 2.66 4.11
CA GLU A 271 8.85 3.99 3.61
C GLU A 271 7.60 4.87 3.40
N MET A 272 6.47 4.29 2.96
CA MET A 272 5.20 5.02 2.87
C MET A 272 4.77 5.56 4.24
N GLY A 273 4.89 4.75 5.30
CA GLY A 273 4.59 5.15 6.67
C GLY A 273 5.46 6.28 7.18
N GLU A 274 6.78 6.21 6.93
CA GLU A 274 7.72 7.28 7.31
C GLU A 274 7.40 8.59 6.57
N LYS A 275 7.25 8.52 5.24
CA LYS A 275 6.97 9.70 4.42
C LYS A 275 5.61 10.32 4.71
N ALA A 276 4.62 9.53 5.16
CA ALA A 276 3.33 10.06 5.58
C ALA A 276 3.47 11.02 6.78
N MET A 277 4.31 10.68 7.74
CA MET A 277 4.59 11.55 8.90
C MET A 277 5.33 12.82 8.47
N ASP A 278 6.36 12.69 7.63
CA ASP A 278 7.11 13.85 7.13
C ASP A 278 6.21 14.82 6.34
N THR A 279 5.38 14.27 5.45
CA THR A 279 4.47 15.07 4.60
C THR A 279 3.42 15.79 5.43
N LEU A 280 2.77 15.10 6.39
CA LEU A 280 1.79 15.73 7.27
C LEU A 280 2.42 16.82 8.16
N LEU A 281 3.63 16.58 8.68
CA LEU A 281 4.34 17.58 9.47
C LEU A 281 4.69 18.82 8.64
N ALA A 282 5.20 18.64 7.42
CA ALA A 282 5.51 19.73 6.50
C ALA A 282 4.26 20.58 6.20
N ILE A 283 3.13 19.93 5.90
CA ILE A 283 1.84 20.62 5.71
C ILE A 283 1.46 21.43 6.95
N LYS A 284 1.60 20.86 8.16
CA LYS A 284 1.27 21.57 9.41
C LYS A 284 2.19 22.74 9.72
N LYS A 285 3.40 22.76 9.19
CA LYS A 285 4.34 23.89 9.24
C LYS A 285 4.10 24.93 8.15
N GLY A 286 3.12 24.73 7.27
CA GLY A 286 2.84 25.62 6.14
C GLY A 286 3.85 25.48 5.00
N GLU A 287 4.60 24.38 4.96
CA GLU A 287 5.56 24.09 3.90
C GLU A 287 4.84 23.54 2.66
N LYS A 288 5.45 23.72 1.48
CA LYS A 288 4.96 23.10 0.24
C LYS A 288 5.42 21.65 0.18
N VAL A 289 4.52 20.76 -0.23
CA VAL A 289 4.82 19.34 -0.45
C VAL A 289 4.56 18.95 -1.90
N PRO A 290 5.28 17.96 -2.46
CA PRO A 290 4.94 17.38 -3.75
C PRO A 290 3.54 16.75 -3.71
N GLU A 291 2.77 16.91 -4.78
CA GLU A 291 1.45 16.26 -4.89
C GLU A 291 1.58 14.73 -4.97
N ILE A 292 2.65 14.22 -5.60
CA ILE A 292 2.88 12.78 -5.77
C ILE A 292 4.30 12.45 -5.32
N VAL A 293 4.41 11.45 -4.44
CA VAL A 293 5.67 10.89 -3.97
C VAL A 293 5.67 9.39 -4.23
N TYR A 294 6.33 8.96 -5.30
CA TYR A 294 6.50 7.54 -5.58
C TYR A 294 7.61 6.92 -4.72
N THR A 295 7.29 5.87 -3.98
CA THR A 295 8.27 5.11 -3.18
C THR A 295 9.05 4.09 -3.99
N GLY A 296 8.68 3.89 -5.27
CA GLY A 296 9.29 2.90 -6.15
C GLY A 296 8.73 1.49 -5.94
N LEU A 297 9.35 0.53 -6.62
CA LEU A 297 9.02 -0.89 -6.58
C LEU A 297 10.30 -1.72 -6.54
N ASP A 298 10.16 -2.94 -6.03
CA ASP A 298 11.23 -3.93 -6.02
C ASP A 298 10.85 -5.11 -6.92
N LEU A 299 11.82 -5.75 -7.57
CA LEU A 299 11.60 -6.98 -8.32
C LEU A 299 12.42 -8.09 -7.69
N VAL A 300 11.76 -9.17 -7.27
CA VAL A 300 12.40 -10.29 -6.61
C VAL A 300 12.14 -11.58 -7.37
N THR A 301 13.21 -12.28 -7.73
CA THR A 301 13.21 -13.61 -8.33
C THR A 301 14.07 -14.54 -7.48
N LYS A 302 14.19 -15.81 -7.90
CA LYS A 302 15.14 -16.75 -7.27
C LYS A 302 16.60 -16.23 -7.30
N ASP A 303 16.93 -15.35 -8.23
CA ASP A 303 18.30 -14.84 -8.41
C ASP A 303 18.73 -13.87 -7.30
N ASN A 304 17.79 -13.14 -6.69
CA ASN A 304 18.09 -12.11 -5.70
C ASN A 304 17.34 -12.26 -4.36
N VAL A 305 16.43 -13.23 -4.22
CA VAL A 305 15.66 -13.43 -2.97
C VAL A 305 16.56 -13.63 -1.74
N ALA A 306 17.71 -14.28 -1.89
CA ALA A 306 18.67 -14.48 -0.80
C ALA A 306 19.33 -13.18 -0.31
N GLN A 307 19.42 -12.16 -1.18
CA GLN A 307 19.89 -10.83 -0.79
C GLN A 307 18.78 -10.04 -0.09
N MET A 308 17.54 -10.16 -0.55
CA MET A 308 16.39 -9.43 0.01
C MET A 308 15.97 -9.93 1.41
N LEU A 309 16.39 -11.14 1.79
CA LEU A 309 16.13 -11.73 3.11
C LEU A 309 17.18 -11.38 4.19
N LYS A 310 18.28 -10.71 3.81
CA LYS A 310 19.34 -10.27 4.74
C LYS A 310 19.01 -8.90 5.32
#